data_AF-A0A9D3SGQ8-F1
#
_entry.id   AF-A0A9D3SGQ8-F1
#
_cell.length_a   1.000
_cell.length_b   1.000
_cell.length_c   1.000
_cell.angle_alpha   90.00
_cell.angle_beta   90.00
_cell.angle_gamma   90.00
#
_symmetry.space_group_name_H-M   'P 1'
#
loop_
_entity.id
_entity.type
_entity.pdbx_description
1 polymer ?
#
loop_
_entity_poly.entity_id
_entity_poly.type
_entity_poly.pdbx_seq_one_letter_code
_entity_poly.pdbx_strand_id
1 'polypeptide(L)'
;MTDWGLKTEYPIDVGSGICMGIAGRAGSDIDSLCFIFINTVKSTKLTNVQYPTLHSVIPNVAVEEIKSVTYQNKSSQIQEYKIETSKTITKKSSWSVTNKMEASFNMEVKAGVPEVVEVTAGFSLTVGSESSYGLENTEERSELFSFPIKVPPGKTVDVDITIGRATVDLPYNGTVQITCYNDSVLEFKTSGTYKGLSYTDAKMVVNESAKSLKDPQGLFVI
;
A
#
# COMPACT_ATOMS: atom_id res chain seq x y z
N MET A 1 -0.46 -54.27 6.89
CA MET A 1 -1.64 -54.30 6.01
C MET A 1 -2.16 -55.72 6.02
N THR A 2 -3.41 -55.95 6.42
CA THR A 2 -3.97 -57.30 6.57
C THR A 2 -4.39 -57.89 5.23
N ASP A 3 -4.31 -59.21 5.05
CA ASP A 3 -4.74 -59.93 3.84
C ASP A 3 -6.27 -59.96 3.62
N TRP A 4 -7.03 -59.22 4.43
CA TRP A 4 -8.48 -59.20 4.41
C TRP A 4 -9.00 -58.17 3.41
N GLY A 5 -10.01 -58.56 2.62
CA GLY A 5 -10.73 -57.66 1.72
C GLY A 5 -11.53 -56.59 2.48
N LEU A 6 -11.73 -55.43 1.84
CA LEU A 6 -12.58 -54.36 2.35
C LEU A 6 -14.03 -54.84 2.50
N LYS A 7 -14.69 -54.43 3.59
CA LYS A 7 -16.09 -54.75 3.87
C LYS A 7 -16.99 -53.53 3.62
N THR A 8 -17.26 -52.77 4.67
CA THR A 8 -18.15 -51.61 4.62
C THR A 8 -17.36 -50.34 4.35
N GLU A 9 -17.81 -49.56 3.37
CA GLU A 9 -17.35 -48.20 3.14
C GLU A 9 -18.10 -47.22 4.03
N TYR A 10 -17.38 -46.23 4.58
CA TYR A 10 -17.95 -45.13 5.36
C TYR A 10 -17.62 -43.80 4.66
N PRO A 11 -18.48 -43.32 3.75
CA PRO A 11 -18.30 -42.02 3.10
C PRO A 11 -18.33 -40.90 4.13
N ILE A 12 -17.37 -39.97 4.04
CA ILE A 12 -17.21 -38.85 4.99
C ILE A 12 -17.56 -37.53 4.30
N ASP A 13 -18.38 -36.71 4.96
CA ASP A 13 -18.57 -35.31 4.55
C ASP A 13 -17.30 -34.52 4.86
N VAL A 14 -16.69 -33.96 3.82
CA VAL A 14 -15.43 -33.22 3.91
C VAL A 14 -15.64 -31.72 4.12
N GLY A 15 -16.88 -31.23 4.20
CA GLY A 15 -17.19 -29.82 4.42
C GLY A 15 -16.62 -28.91 3.33
N SER A 16 -15.61 -28.11 3.67
CA SER A 16 -14.86 -27.29 2.70
C SER A 16 -13.84 -28.06 1.86
N GLY A 17 -13.53 -29.30 2.24
CA GLY A 17 -12.41 -30.08 1.67
C GLY A 17 -11.04 -29.71 2.24
N ILE A 18 -10.96 -28.70 3.12
CA ILE A 18 -9.70 -28.26 3.73
C ILE A 18 -9.41 -29.10 4.97
N CYS A 19 -8.43 -29.99 4.85
CA CYS A 19 -8.00 -30.88 5.92
C CYS A 19 -7.00 -30.16 6.86
N MET A 20 -7.34 -30.13 8.14
CA MET A 20 -6.51 -29.57 9.22
C MET A 20 -5.58 -30.62 9.85
N GLY A 21 -5.78 -31.90 9.55
CA GLY A 21 -4.98 -33.00 10.09
C GLY A 21 -5.82 -34.24 10.37
N ILE A 22 -5.31 -35.08 11.27
CA ILE A 22 -5.93 -36.34 11.66
C ILE A 22 -6.13 -36.40 13.18
N ALA A 23 -7.17 -37.13 13.60
CA ALA A 23 -7.41 -37.51 14.99
C ALA A 23 -7.66 -39.01 15.06
N GLY A 24 -7.35 -39.65 16.19
CA GLY A 24 -7.47 -41.10 16.27
C GLY A 24 -6.89 -41.72 17.53
N ARG A 25 -6.74 -43.04 17.49
CA ARG A 25 -6.08 -43.87 18.50
C ARG A 25 -5.14 -44.86 17.82
N ALA A 26 -4.02 -45.13 18.46
CA ALA A 26 -3.03 -46.08 17.96
C ALA A 26 -2.42 -46.87 19.13
N GLY A 27 -2.05 -48.11 18.82
CA GLY A 27 -1.27 -49.02 19.66
C GLY A 27 -0.08 -49.54 18.85
N SER A 28 -0.08 -50.84 18.53
CA SER A 28 0.87 -51.40 17.57
C SER A 28 0.56 -50.98 16.13
N ASP A 29 -0.73 -50.78 15.83
CA ASP A 29 -1.25 -50.28 14.55
C ASP A 29 -2.19 -49.09 14.80
N ILE A 30 -2.79 -48.54 13.74
CA ILE A 30 -3.83 -47.51 13.82
C ILE A 30 -5.16 -48.19 14.20
N ASP A 31 -5.59 -48.01 15.46
CA ASP A 31 -6.86 -48.56 15.94
C ASP A 31 -8.06 -47.80 15.35
N SER A 32 -7.94 -46.48 15.24
CA SER A 32 -8.96 -45.61 14.63
C SER A 32 -8.31 -44.32 14.12
N LEU A 33 -8.80 -43.82 12.99
CA LEU A 33 -8.34 -42.58 12.39
C LEU A 33 -9.51 -41.85 11.75
N CYS A 34 -9.56 -40.53 11.92
CA CYS A 34 -10.43 -39.62 11.20
C CYS A 34 -9.61 -38.42 10.70
N PHE A 35 -10.11 -37.77 9.66
CA PHE A 35 -9.58 -36.50 9.17
C PHE A 35 -10.42 -35.36 9.74
N ILE A 36 -9.76 -34.29 10.15
CA ILE A 36 -10.41 -33.09 10.66
C ILE A 36 -10.52 -32.10 9.50
N PHE A 37 -11.73 -31.79 9.07
CA PHE A 37 -11.98 -30.82 8.01
C PHE A 37 -12.58 -29.53 8.57
N ILE A 38 -12.25 -28.40 7.96
CA ILE A 38 -12.99 -27.16 8.18
C ILE A 38 -14.37 -27.33 7.52
N ASN A 39 -15.44 -26.94 8.23
CA ASN A 39 -16.78 -26.85 7.64
C ASN A 39 -16.79 -25.92 6.42
N THR A 40 -17.86 -25.96 5.62
CA THR A 40 -17.99 -25.10 4.44
C THR A 40 -17.80 -23.63 4.81
N VAL A 41 -16.76 -23.03 4.24
CA VAL A 41 -16.32 -21.67 4.56
C VAL A 41 -17.26 -20.66 3.90
N LYS A 42 -17.72 -19.70 4.70
CA LYS A 42 -18.53 -18.56 4.26
C LYS A 42 -17.67 -17.34 3.96
N SER A 43 -16.67 -17.06 4.81
CA SER A 43 -15.71 -15.97 4.59
C SER A 43 -14.40 -16.22 5.33
N THR A 44 -13.30 -15.70 4.78
CA THR A 44 -12.00 -15.66 5.45
C THR A 44 -11.48 -14.24 5.47
N LYS A 45 -11.13 -13.73 6.66
CA LYS A 45 -10.68 -12.35 6.83
C LYS A 45 -9.35 -12.28 7.58
N LEU A 46 -8.46 -11.41 7.14
CA LEU A 46 -7.30 -10.97 7.90
C LEU A 46 -7.64 -9.66 8.59
N THR A 47 -7.75 -9.68 9.92
CA THR A 47 -8.15 -8.54 10.75
C THR A 47 -7.08 -8.21 11.79
N ASN A 48 -7.29 -7.14 12.56
CA ASN A 48 -6.39 -6.73 13.64
C ASN A 48 -4.93 -6.57 13.17
N VAL A 49 -4.74 -6.05 11.95
CA VAL A 49 -3.42 -5.91 11.34
C VAL A 49 -2.64 -4.78 12.03
N GLN A 50 -1.42 -5.07 12.43
CA GLN A 50 -0.52 -4.13 13.11
C GLN A 50 0.87 -4.16 12.49
N TYR A 51 1.50 -3.00 12.38
CA TYR A 51 2.84 -2.81 11.82
C TYR A 51 3.82 -2.43 12.95
N PRO A 52 4.42 -3.41 13.65
CA PRO A 52 5.17 -3.15 14.89
C PRO A 52 6.40 -2.25 14.70
N THR A 53 6.98 -2.22 13.50
CA THR A 53 8.19 -1.42 13.21
C THR A 53 7.90 -0.14 12.44
N LEU A 54 6.62 0.23 12.23
CA LEU A 54 6.21 1.38 11.40
C LEU A 54 6.97 2.67 11.76
N HIS A 55 7.05 2.99 13.05
CA HIS A 55 7.66 4.23 13.53
C HIS A 55 9.18 4.22 13.55
N SER A 56 9.80 3.05 13.41
CA SER A 56 11.26 2.89 13.43
C SER A 56 11.87 2.92 12.02
N VAL A 57 11.03 2.85 10.98
CA VAL A 57 11.48 2.82 9.59
C VAL A 57 11.38 4.20 8.98
N ILE A 58 12.51 4.68 8.47
CA ILE A 58 12.56 5.88 7.63
C ILE A 58 12.33 5.43 6.18
N PRO A 59 11.24 5.85 5.52
CA PRO A 59 10.97 5.42 4.16
C PRO A 59 12.00 6.00 3.18
N ASN A 60 12.46 5.17 2.24
CA ASN A 60 13.30 5.63 1.14
C ASN A 60 12.42 6.22 0.04
N VAL A 61 12.42 7.54 -0.08
CA VAL A 61 11.57 8.29 -1.01
C VAL A 61 12.38 8.73 -2.23
N ALA A 62 12.00 8.24 -3.40
CA ALA A 62 12.51 8.72 -4.69
C ALA A 62 11.66 9.91 -5.16
N VAL A 63 12.29 11.06 -5.40
CA VAL A 63 11.61 12.25 -5.91
C VAL A 63 11.43 12.12 -7.42
N GLU A 64 10.21 12.29 -7.89
CA GLU A 64 9.86 12.29 -9.30
C GLU A 64 9.35 13.67 -9.71
N GLU A 65 9.90 14.23 -10.79
CA GLU A 65 9.38 15.45 -11.40
C GLU A 65 8.05 15.15 -12.12
N ILE A 66 7.08 16.03 -11.93
CA ILE A 66 5.79 16.02 -12.63
C ILE A 66 5.83 17.03 -13.77
N LYS A 67 6.29 18.25 -13.48
CA LYS A 67 6.28 19.37 -14.41
C LYS A 67 7.30 20.42 -13.98
N SER A 68 8.05 20.95 -14.94
CA SER A 68 8.92 22.12 -14.76
C SER A 68 8.46 23.27 -15.66
N VAL A 69 8.36 24.49 -15.11
CA VAL A 69 7.93 25.70 -15.84
C VAL A 69 8.72 26.92 -15.37
N THR A 70 9.15 27.75 -16.32
CA THR A 70 9.75 29.06 -16.05
C THR A 70 8.78 30.19 -16.34
N TYR A 71 8.62 31.12 -15.40
CA TYR A 71 7.90 32.37 -15.56
C TYR A 71 8.86 33.56 -15.54
N GLN A 72 8.59 34.55 -16.39
CA GLN A 72 9.37 35.79 -16.43
C GLN A 72 8.44 36.99 -16.34
N ASN A 73 8.62 37.79 -15.29
CA ASN A 73 7.87 39.03 -15.12
C ASN A 73 8.75 40.23 -15.48
N LYS A 74 8.51 40.81 -16.66
CA LYS A 74 9.22 42.02 -17.14
C LYS A 74 8.52 43.32 -16.72
N SER A 75 7.40 43.24 -16.01
CA SER A 75 6.64 44.40 -15.57
C SER A 75 7.14 44.92 -14.23
N SER A 76 6.61 46.07 -13.81
CA SER A 76 6.86 46.67 -12.49
C SER A 76 5.88 46.19 -11.40
N GLN A 77 4.94 45.29 -11.73
CA GLN A 77 3.90 44.81 -10.82
C GLN A 77 4.01 43.29 -10.63
N ILE A 78 3.56 42.77 -9.49
CA ILE A 78 3.52 41.31 -9.25
C ILE A 78 2.55 40.66 -10.24
N GLN A 79 2.95 39.52 -10.80
CA GLN A 79 2.08 38.69 -11.65
C GLN A 79 1.70 37.41 -10.91
N GLU A 80 0.42 37.03 -10.98
CA GLU A 80 -0.09 35.81 -10.35
C GLU A 80 -0.48 34.81 -11.44
N TYR A 81 -0.07 33.55 -11.27
CA TYR A 81 -0.44 32.45 -12.16
C TYR A 81 -0.97 31.28 -11.33
N LYS A 82 -1.67 30.37 -12.02
CA LYS A 82 -2.13 29.11 -11.46
C LYS A 82 -1.58 27.99 -12.33
N ILE A 83 -0.82 27.08 -11.73
CA ILE A 83 -0.30 25.91 -12.43
C ILE A 83 -1.25 24.75 -12.17
N GLU A 84 -1.76 24.16 -13.24
CA GLU A 84 -2.56 22.95 -13.19
C GLU A 84 -1.79 21.82 -13.90
N THR A 85 -1.75 20.65 -13.26
CA THR A 85 -1.09 19.44 -13.78
C THR A 85 -1.76 18.20 -13.22
N SER A 86 -1.51 17.05 -13.83
CA SER A 86 -1.99 15.76 -13.35
C SER A 86 -0.90 14.71 -13.41
N LYS A 87 -0.99 13.71 -12.55
CA LYS A 87 -0.16 12.52 -12.61
C LYS A 87 -0.97 11.28 -12.27
N THR A 88 -0.83 10.25 -13.07
CA THR A 88 -1.33 8.92 -12.72
C THR A 88 -0.37 8.28 -11.73
N ILE A 89 -0.88 7.97 -10.54
CA ILE A 89 -0.16 7.24 -9.49
C ILE A 89 -0.70 5.81 -9.40
N THR A 90 0.18 4.88 -9.07
CA THR A 90 -0.17 3.46 -8.87
C THR A 90 0.20 3.05 -7.46
N LYS A 91 -0.79 3.00 -6.56
CA LYS A 91 -0.60 2.51 -5.19
C LYS A 91 -0.70 0.98 -5.18
N LYS A 92 0.14 0.32 -4.40
CA LYS A 92 0.12 -1.13 -4.24
C LYS A 92 0.13 -1.51 -2.77
N SER A 93 -0.57 -2.58 -2.44
CA SER A 93 -0.63 -3.16 -1.10
C SER A 93 -0.61 -4.67 -1.21
N SER A 94 0.24 -5.34 -0.44
CA SER A 94 0.35 -6.80 -0.41
C SER A 94 0.65 -7.28 1.01
N TRP A 95 -0.10 -8.26 1.48
CA TRP A 95 0.13 -8.93 2.76
C TRP A 95 0.49 -10.39 2.50
N SER A 96 1.72 -10.78 2.82
CA SER A 96 2.11 -12.18 2.69
C SER A 96 1.39 -13.03 3.74
N VAL A 97 0.95 -14.22 3.37
CA VAL A 97 0.40 -15.22 4.30
C VAL A 97 1.22 -16.50 4.25
N THR A 98 1.24 -17.25 5.36
CA THR A 98 2.01 -18.49 5.48
C THR A 98 1.21 -19.72 5.04
N ASN A 99 1.89 -20.86 4.87
CA ASN A 99 1.28 -22.18 4.68
C ASN A 99 0.36 -22.30 3.45
N LYS A 100 0.58 -21.48 2.40
CA LYS A 100 -0.21 -21.48 1.17
C LYS A 100 -1.69 -21.15 1.40
N MET A 101 -2.01 -20.41 2.47
CA MET A 101 -3.39 -20.02 2.76
C MET A 101 -4.03 -19.24 1.61
N GLU A 102 -3.24 -18.47 0.86
CA GLU A 102 -3.65 -17.74 -0.34
C GLU A 102 -4.21 -18.64 -1.45
N ALA A 103 -3.79 -19.91 -1.50
CA ALA A 103 -4.28 -20.88 -2.48
C ALA A 103 -5.55 -21.62 -2.01
N SER A 104 -5.74 -21.73 -0.69
CA SER A 104 -6.87 -22.45 -0.09
C SER A 104 -8.06 -21.56 0.26
N PHE A 105 -7.82 -20.26 0.46
CA PHE A 105 -8.83 -19.31 0.90
C PHE A 105 -8.83 -18.05 0.03
N ASN A 106 -10.02 -17.61 -0.36
CA ASN A 106 -10.21 -16.25 -0.86
C ASN A 106 -10.28 -15.29 0.34
N MET A 107 -9.14 -14.73 0.73
CA MET A 107 -9.00 -13.90 1.93
C MET A 107 -9.26 -12.42 1.64
N GLU A 108 -10.10 -11.80 2.46
CA GLU A 108 -10.30 -10.35 2.52
C GLU A 108 -9.43 -9.77 3.64
N VAL A 109 -8.66 -8.73 3.37
CA VAL A 109 -7.87 -8.01 4.37
C VAL A 109 -8.64 -6.80 4.86
N LYS A 110 -8.81 -6.70 6.18
CA LYS A 110 -9.36 -5.51 6.85
C LYS A 110 -8.26 -4.85 7.67
N ALA A 111 -7.71 -3.78 7.11
CA ALA A 111 -6.57 -3.09 7.67
C ALA A 111 -6.49 -1.64 7.17
N GLY A 112 -5.78 -0.79 7.90
CA GLY A 112 -5.26 0.46 7.35
C GLY A 112 -3.97 0.21 6.56
N VAL A 113 -3.75 0.98 5.50
CA VAL A 113 -2.57 0.83 4.62
C VAL A 113 -1.49 1.83 5.05
N PRO A 114 -0.21 1.42 5.16
CA PRO A 114 0.89 2.36 5.39
C PRO A 114 1.05 3.39 4.26
N GLU A 115 1.10 4.66 4.64
CA GLU A 115 1.24 5.83 3.76
C GLU A 115 2.49 6.64 4.15
N VAL A 116 3.06 7.35 3.18
CA VAL A 116 4.28 8.14 3.37
C VAL A 116 3.91 9.61 3.49
N VAL A 117 4.37 10.26 4.54
CA VAL A 117 4.12 11.68 4.80
C VAL A 117 5.42 12.44 5.03
N GLU A 118 5.47 13.69 4.58
CA GLU A 118 6.57 14.62 4.85
C GLU A 118 6.35 15.30 6.23
N VAL A 119 7.37 15.28 7.07
CA VAL A 119 7.42 15.91 8.40
C VAL A 119 8.66 16.81 8.48
N THR A 120 8.75 17.66 9.51
CA THR A 120 9.89 18.60 9.65
C THR A 120 11.26 17.90 9.65
N ALA A 121 11.34 16.67 10.15
CA ALA A 121 12.57 15.87 10.22
C ALA A 121 12.85 15.03 8.96
N GLY A 122 12.02 15.10 7.91
CA GLY A 122 12.15 14.30 6.69
C GLY A 122 10.85 13.57 6.34
N PHE A 123 10.92 12.27 6.09
CA PHE A 123 9.75 11.44 5.78
C PHE A 123 9.45 10.46 6.91
N SER A 124 8.16 10.18 7.10
CA SER A 124 7.69 9.18 8.06
C SER A 124 6.54 8.35 7.48
N LEU A 125 6.25 7.23 8.13
CA LEU A 125 5.13 6.37 7.76
C LEU A 125 3.97 6.54 8.75
N THR A 126 2.76 6.62 8.21
CA THR A 126 1.50 6.64 8.96
C THR A 126 0.59 5.52 8.46
N VAL A 127 -0.44 5.15 9.22
CA VAL A 127 -1.43 4.17 8.76
C VAL A 127 -2.70 4.92 8.36
N GLY A 128 -3.18 4.66 7.15
CA GLY A 128 -4.45 5.19 6.65
C GLY A 128 -5.66 4.61 7.38
N SER A 129 -6.85 5.07 7.00
CA SER A 129 -8.11 4.55 7.55
C SER A 129 -8.29 3.07 7.21
N GLU A 130 -8.92 2.32 8.13
CA GLU A 130 -9.22 0.91 7.89
C GLU A 130 -10.24 0.75 6.74
N SER A 131 -9.94 -0.16 5.82
CA SER A 131 -10.85 -0.54 4.73
C SER A 131 -10.64 -2.02 4.38
N SER A 132 -11.39 -2.49 3.38
CA SER A 132 -11.35 -3.87 2.87
C SER A 132 -10.55 -3.96 1.57
N TYR A 133 -9.64 -4.93 1.51
CA TYR A 133 -8.74 -5.17 0.38
C TYR A 133 -8.63 -6.67 0.06
N GLY A 134 -8.13 -6.99 -1.13
CA GLY A 134 -7.56 -8.33 -1.37
C GLY A 134 -6.18 -8.48 -0.71
N LEU A 135 -5.66 -9.70 -0.64
CA LEU A 135 -4.29 -9.95 -0.19
C LEU A 135 -3.25 -9.21 -1.04
N GLU A 136 -3.53 -9.04 -2.31
CA GLU A 136 -2.82 -8.17 -3.22
C GLU A 136 -3.80 -7.16 -3.82
N ASN A 137 -3.44 -5.89 -3.79
CA ASN A 137 -4.24 -4.80 -4.32
C ASN A 137 -3.36 -3.84 -5.11
N THR A 138 -3.86 -3.38 -6.25
CA THR A 138 -3.27 -2.31 -7.03
C THR A 138 -4.37 -1.30 -7.35
N GLU A 139 -4.14 -0.05 -6.99
CA GLU A 139 -5.04 1.06 -7.26
C GLU A 139 -4.33 2.09 -8.14
N GLU A 140 -4.91 2.38 -9.30
CA GLU A 140 -4.42 3.41 -10.20
C GLU A 140 -5.37 4.59 -10.18
N ARG A 141 -4.82 5.78 -9.92
CA ARG A 141 -5.61 7.01 -9.85
C ARG A 141 -4.86 8.16 -10.50
N SER A 142 -5.57 8.93 -11.32
CA SER A 142 -5.08 10.22 -11.79
C SER A 142 -5.36 11.29 -10.74
N GLU A 143 -4.30 11.87 -10.18
CA GLU A 143 -4.40 12.98 -9.25
C GLU A 143 -4.17 14.30 -9.99
N LEU A 144 -5.00 15.29 -9.64
CA LEU A 144 -4.96 16.64 -10.18
C LEU A 144 -4.34 17.56 -9.13
N PHE A 145 -3.31 18.30 -9.53
CA PHE A 145 -2.61 19.24 -8.68
C PHE A 145 -2.79 20.66 -9.17
N SER A 146 -2.95 21.57 -8.21
CA SER A 146 -3.13 22.98 -8.49
C SER A 146 -2.35 23.84 -7.52
N PHE A 147 -1.43 24.65 -8.04
CA PHE A 147 -0.57 25.52 -7.24
C PHE A 147 -0.67 26.98 -7.69
N PRO A 148 -0.96 27.92 -6.78
CA PRO A 148 -0.84 29.34 -7.08
C PRO A 148 0.63 29.76 -7.05
N ILE A 149 1.03 30.65 -7.95
CA ILE A 149 2.38 31.21 -7.97
C ILE A 149 2.35 32.72 -8.17
N LYS A 150 3.26 33.41 -7.49
CA LYS A 150 3.50 34.84 -7.63
C LYS A 150 4.89 35.07 -8.20
N VAL A 151 4.98 35.87 -9.25
CA VAL A 151 6.23 36.19 -9.96
C VAL A 151 6.53 37.67 -9.71
N PRO A 152 7.55 38.00 -8.90
CA PRO A 152 7.87 39.39 -8.58
C PRO A 152 8.32 40.22 -9.79
N PRO A 153 8.20 41.56 -9.73
CA PRO A 153 8.67 42.46 -10.80
C PRO A 153 10.15 42.25 -11.15
N GLY A 154 10.45 42.18 -12.44
CA GLY A 154 11.82 42.04 -12.94
C GLY A 154 12.50 40.70 -12.64
N LYS A 155 11.76 39.68 -12.17
CA LYS A 155 12.30 38.39 -11.78
C LYS A 155 11.93 37.27 -12.75
N THR A 156 12.79 36.26 -12.76
CA THR A 156 12.52 34.95 -13.35
C THR A 156 12.28 33.98 -12.21
N VAL A 157 11.23 33.18 -12.33
CA VAL A 157 10.87 32.16 -11.34
C VAL A 157 10.78 30.82 -12.05
N ASP A 158 11.65 29.90 -11.66
CA ASP A 158 11.64 28.51 -12.11
C ASP A 158 10.86 27.66 -11.10
N VAL A 159 9.96 26.83 -11.60
CA VAL A 159 9.00 26.08 -10.79
C VAL A 159 9.06 24.62 -11.15
N ASP A 160 9.35 23.79 -10.15
CA ASP A 160 9.36 22.34 -10.29
C ASP A 160 8.28 21.75 -9.39
N ILE A 161 7.33 21.03 -10.00
CA ILE A 161 6.33 20.25 -9.28
C ILE A 161 6.86 18.84 -9.19
N THR A 162 7.00 18.33 -7.97
CA THR A 162 7.59 17.03 -7.67
C THR A 162 6.67 16.20 -6.78
N ILE A 163 6.85 14.89 -6.78
CA ILE A 163 6.14 13.96 -5.89
C ILE A 163 7.12 12.90 -5.39
N GLY A 164 7.02 12.52 -4.12
CA GLY A 164 7.80 11.43 -3.55
C GLY A 164 7.13 10.09 -3.82
N ARG A 165 7.88 9.12 -4.33
CA ARG A 165 7.47 7.72 -4.47
C ARG A 165 8.28 6.87 -3.50
N ALA A 166 7.61 6.08 -2.67
CA ALA A 166 8.29 5.20 -1.72
C ALA A 166 7.74 3.78 -1.75
N THR A 167 8.66 2.82 -1.71
CA THR A 167 8.33 1.41 -1.45
C THR A 167 8.38 1.17 0.05
N VAL A 168 7.36 0.49 0.57
CA VAL A 168 7.25 0.13 2.00
C VAL A 168 7.44 -1.38 2.13
N ASP A 169 8.31 -1.80 3.02
CA ASP A 169 8.54 -3.20 3.39
C ASP A 169 8.57 -3.29 4.91
N LEU A 170 7.53 -3.88 5.50
CA LEU A 170 7.34 -3.92 6.95
C LEU A 170 6.84 -5.29 7.41
N PRO A 171 7.31 -5.82 8.55
CA PRO A 171 6.62 -6.90 9.22
C PRO A 171 5.21 -6.46 9.65
N TYR A 172 4.27 -7.39 9.65
CA TYR A 172 2.94 -7.21 10.23
C TYR A 172 2.54 -8.41 11.09
N ASN A 173 1.68 -8.15 12.07
CA ASN A 173 0.94 -9.17 12.82
C ASN A 173 -0.55 -9.00 12.53
N GLY A 174 -1.32 -10.08 12.55
CA GLY A 174 -2.77 -10.03 12.34
C GLY A 174 -3.48 -11.27 12.89
N THR A 175 -4.79 -11.32 12.68
CA THR A 175 -5.65 -12.46 13.03
C THR A 175 -6.37 -12.94 11.79
N VAL A 176 -6.24 -14.22 11.48
CA VAL A 176 -7.08 -14.85 10.46
C VAL A 176 -8.35 -15.34 11.13
N GLN A 177 -9.50 -14.91 10.59
CA GLN A 177 -10.83 -15.29 11.03
C GLN A 177 -11.55 -16.02 9.88
N ILE A 178 -11.83 -17.30 10.07
CA ILE A 178 -12.61 -18.14 9.14
C ILE A 178 -13.99 -18.32 9.74
N THR A 179 -15.01 -17.82 9.04
CA THR A 179 -16.42 -18.02 9.40
C THR A 179 -17.04 -19.05 8.47
N CYS A 180 -17.70 -20.06 9.02
CA CYS A 180 -18.36 -21.12 8.28
C CYS A 180 -19.88 -20.85 8.12
N TYR A 181 -20.55 -21.57 7.23
CA TYR A 181 -22.00 -21.42 7.01
C TYR A 181 -22.86 -21.89 8.19
N ASN A 182 -22.31 -22.73 9.07
CA ASN A 182 -22.94 -23.14 10.32
C ASN A 182 -22.63 -22.18 11.49
N ASP A 183 -22.20 -20.95 11.18
CA ASP A 183 -21.82 -19.90 12.12
C ASP A 183 -20.65 -20.21 13.07
N SER A 184 -19.99 -21.36 12.90
CA SER A 184 -18.73 -21.63 13.59
C SER A 184 -17.61 -20.72 13.09
N VAL A 185 -16.76 -20.27 14.02
CA VAL A 185 -15.64 -19.37 13.75
C VAL A 185 -14.34 -20.02 14.22
N LEU A 186 -13.35 -20.04 13.34
CA LEU A 186 -11.97 -20.41 13.64
C LEU A 186 -11.09 -19.16 13.54
N GLU A 187 -10.38 -18.85 14.62
CA GLU A 187 -9.47 -17.71 14.70
C GLU A 187 -8.08 -18.14 15.13
N PHE A 188 -7.07 -17.60 14.47
CA PHE A 188 -5.67 -17.78 14.87
C PHE A 188 -4.82 -16.57 14.50
N LYS A 189 -3.77 -16.33 15.29
CA LYS A 189 -2.79 -15.27 15.01
C LYS A 189 -1.91 -15.65 13.84
N THR A 190 -1.56 -14.66 13.03
CA THR A 190 -0.62 -14.80 11.92
C THR A 190 0.36 -13.62 11.92
N SER A 191 1.45 -13.80 11.21
CA SER A 191 2.46 -12.77 10.97
C SER A 191 3.02 -12.92 9.57
N GLY A 192 3.46 -11.82 8.99
CA GLY A 192 4.09 -11.83 7.67
C GLY A 192 4.77 -10.51 7.36
N THR A 193 4.98 -10.29 6.07
CA THR A 193 5.54 -9.06 5.52
C THR A 193 4.49 -8.36 4.68
N TYR A 194 4.33 -7.07 4.94
CA TYR A 194 3.59 -6.14 4.11
C TYR A 194 4.54 -5.49 3.11
N LYS A 195 4.14 -5.47 1.83
CA LYS A 195 4.82 -4.73 0.77
C LYS A 195 3.88 -3.74 0.15
N GLY A 196 4.31 -2.48 0.10
CA GLY A 196 3.51 -1.38 -0.41
C GLY A 196 4.28 -0.51 -1.40
N LEU A 197 3.52 0.17 -2.26
CA LEU A 197 4.00 1.30 -3.02
C LEU A 197 3.08 2.49 -2.73
N SER A 198 3.65 3.57 -2.21
CA SER A 198 2.91 4.77 -1.80
C SER A 198 3.58 6.04 -2.34
N TYR A 199 2.83 7.13 -2.32
CA TYR A 199 3.25 8.45 -2.79
C TYR A 199 2.99 9.49 -1.71
N THR A 200 3.85 10.51 -1.64
CA THR A 200 3.58 11.72 -0.86
C THR A 200 2.59 12.62 -1.58
N ASP A 201 2.16 13.69 -0.93
CA ASP A 201 1.55 14.81 -1.64
C ASP A 201 2.55 15.42 -2.63
N ALA A 202 2.04 15.99 -3.73
CA ALA A 202 2.87 16.75 -4.65
C ALA A 202 3.31 18.09 -4.03
N LYS A 203 4.55 18.48 -4.30
CA LYS A 203 5.18 19.68 -3.77
C LYS A 203 5.67 20.57 -4.90
N MET A 204 5.47 21.88 -4.74
CA MET A 204 6.04 22.90 -5.62
C MET A 204 7.34 23.43 -5.03
N VAL A 205 8.43 23.35 -5.79
CA VAL A 205 9.73 23.95 -5.49
C VAL A 205 9.88 25.19 -6.38
N VAL A 206 10.25 26.31 -5.77
CA VAL A 206 10.34 27.61 -6.46
C VAL A 206 11.76 28.14 -6.33
N ASN A 207 12.42 28.37 -7.46
CA ASN A 207 13.74 28.97 -7.54
C ASN A 207 13.63 30.34 -8.21
N GLU A 208 13.93 31.41 -7.47
CA GLU A 208 13.91 32.77 -7.99
C GLU A 208 15.33 33.19 -8.41
N SER A 209 15.46 33.73 -9.62
CA SER A 209 16.71 34.32 -10.09
C SER A 209 16.50 35.76 -10.57
N ALA A 210 17.49 36.61 -10.29
CA ALA A 210 17.55 37.95 -10.85
C ALA A 210 18.15 37.89 -12.25
N LYS A 211 17.52 38.55 -13.22
CA LYS A 211 18.20 38.83 -14.48
C LYS A 211 19.04 40.10 -14.31
N SER A 212 20.34 40.01 -14.61
CA SER A 212 21.14 41.21 -14.91
C SER A 212 20.45 41.95 -16.06
N LEU A 213 19.86 43.10 -15.73
CA LEU A 213 19.54 44.13 -16.72
C LEU A 213 20.88 44.52 -17.33
N LYS A 214 21.20 44.01 -18.52
CA LYS A 214 22.20 44.70 -19.35
C LYS A 214 21.60 46.07 -19.63
N ASP A 215 22.24 47.11 -19.11
CA ASP A 215 21.89 48.50 -19.39
C ASP A 215 21.68 48.66 -20.90
N PRO A 216 20.53 49.19 -21.35
CA PRO A 216 20.50 49.83 -22.65
C PRO A 216 21.33 51.11 -22.48
N GLN A 217 22.60 51.07 -22.85
CA GLN A 217 23.34 52.28 -23.17
C GLN A 217 22.66 52.93 -24.39
N GLY A 218 21.60 53.70 -24.12
CA GLY A 218 21.18 54.78 -24.97
C GLY A 218 21.92 56.04 -24.52
N LEU A 219 22.67 56.67 -25.41
CA LEU A 219 22.22 57.93 -26.00
C LEU A 219 23.24 58.41 -27.04
N PHE A 220 22.66 58.87 -28.16
CA PHE A 220 23.23 59.81 -29.11
C PHE A 220 24.03 60.93 -28.45
N VAL A 221 25.16 61.30 -29.06
CA VAL A 221 25.74 62.64 -28.97
C VAL A 221 26.10 63.09 -30.39
N ILE A 222 25.28 64.02 -30.89
CA ILE A 222 25.48 65.06 -31.93
C ILE A 222 26.08 64.63 -33.27
#